data_AF-A0A257N162-F1
#
_entry.id   AF-A0A257N162-F1
#
_cell.length_a   1.000
_cell.length_b   1.000
_cell.length_c   1.000
_cell.angle_alpha   90.00
_cell.angle_beta   90.00
_cell.angle_gamma   90.00
#
_symmetry.space_group_name_H-M   'P 1'
#
loop_
_entity.id
_entity.type
_entity.pdbx_description
1 polymer ?
#
loop_
_entity_poly.entity_id
_entity_poly.type
_entity_poly.pdbx_seq_one_letter_code
_entity_poly.pdbx_strand_id
1 'polypeptide(L)'
;MIEVNELFSFFRHPQRYFFRELGIRFNNHDSKSEEREPFAIGKLEGYGIYQDWIAAELSGDTLSVKKMQAQGLWPSGVVGELAFNRQQLMIAEFVERIKLKNVGERLDDLPIDIKIG
;
A
#
# COMPACT_ATOMS: atom_id res chain seq x y z
N MET A 1 -27.19 -9.24 3.44
CA MET A 1 -26.84 -7.97 2.79
C MET A 1 -25.42 -8.14 2.31
N ILE A 2 -25.17 -7.93 1.02
CA ILE A 2 -23.81 -8.06 0.46
C ILE A 2 -23.15 -6.70 0.60
N GLU A 3 -22.04 -6.65 1.31
CA GLU A 3 -21.26 -5.42 1.45
C GLU A 3 -20.47 -5.14 0.16
N VAL A 4 -20.24 -3.87 -0.19
CA VAL A 4 -19.46 -3.51 -1.39
C VAL A 4 -18.05 -4.13 -1.34
N ASN A 5 -17.47 -4.29 -0.15
CA ASN A 5 -16.19 -4.97 0.06
C ASN A 5 -16.21 -6.47 -0.28
N GLU A 6 -17.35 -7.15 -0.15
CA GLU A 6 -17.51 -8.54 -0.58
C GLU A 6 -17.47 -8.63 -2.10
N LEU A 7 -18.08 -7.67 -2.79
CA LEU A 7 -18.03 -7.57 -4.25
C LEU A 7 -16.61 -7.37 -4.76
N PHE A 8 -15.86 -6.44 -4.15
CA PHE A 8 -14.44 -6.24 -4.47
C PHE A 8 -13.60 -7.50 -4.22
N SER A 9 -13.87 -8.20 -3.11
CA SER A 9 -13.19 -9.44 -2.76
C SER A 9 -13.46 -10.55 -3.80
N PHE A 10 -14.70 -10.68 -4.25
CA PHE A 10 -15.11 -11.66 -5.25
C PHE A 10 -14.44 -11.38 -6.59
N PHE A 11 -14.58 -10.17 -7.13
CA PHE A 11 -14.03 -9.83 -8.45
C PHE A 11 -12.50 -9.80 -8.49
N ARG A 12 -11.81 -9.55 -7.36
CA ARG A 12 -10.34 -9.59 -7.29
C ARG A 12 -9.79 -11.01 -7.49
N HIS A 13 -10.49 -12.04 -6.99
CA HIS A 13 -10.03 -13.44 -7.10
C HIS A 13 -11.18 -14.44 -6.83
N PRO A 14 -12.09 -14.67 -7.79
CA PRO A 14 -13.37 -15.34 -7.54
C PRO A 14 -13.20 -16.79 -7.05
N GLN A 15 -12.22 -17.53 -7.57
CA GLN A 15 -11.94 -18.89 -7.10
C GLN A 15 -11.51 -18.93 -5.62
N ARG A 16 -10.75 -17.93 -5.14
CA ARG A 16 -10.30 -17.85 -3.73
C ARG A 16 -11.44 -17.40 -2.83
N TYR A 17 -12.29 -16.52 -3.33
CA TYR A 17 -13.53 -16.13 -2.65
C TYR A 17 -14.41 -17.35 -2.41
N PHE A 18 -14.64 -18.18 -3.44
CA PHE A 18 -15.43 -19.41 -3.32
C PHE A 18 -14.86 -20.37 -2.27
N PHE A 19 -13.54 -20.61 -2.28
CA PHE A 19 -12.91 -21.45 -1.24
C PHE A 19 -13.07 -20.87 0.17
N ARG A 20 -12.99 -19.55 0.32
CA ARG A 20 -13.21 -18.88 1.62
C ARG A 20 -14.65 -19.04 2.11
N GLU A 21 -15.65 -18.93 1.23
CA GLU A 21 -17.06 -19.18 1.58
C GLU A 21 -17.30 -20.63 2.03
N LEU A 22 -16.54 -21.58 1.47
CA LEU A 22 -16.53 -22.98 1.92
C LEU A 22 -15.74 -23.21 3.23
N GLY A 23 -15.22 -22.16 3.87
CA GLY A 23 -14.42 -22.26 5.08
C GLY A 23 -12.97 -22.71 4.85
N ILE A 24 -12.50 -22.80 3.61
CA ILE A 24 -11.15 -23.26 3.25
C ILE A 24 -10.21 -22.05 3.18
N ARG A 25 -9.14 -22.07 3.99
CA ARG A 25 -8.07 -21.06 3.96
C ARG A 25 -6.76 -21.70 3.53
N PHE A 26 -6.19 -21.23 2.43
CA PHE A 26 -4.83 -21.57 2.03
C PHE A 26 -3.86 -20.70 2.84
N ASN A 27 -3.38 -21.21 3.98
CA ASN A 27 -2.32 -20.55 4.73
C ASN A 27 -0.99 -20.75 4.00
N ASN A 28 -0.61 -19.75 3.19
CA ASN A 28 0.77 -19.57 2.76
C ASN A 28 1.52 -18.78 3.86
N HIS A 29 1.76 -19.42 4.99
CA HIS A 29 2.65 -18.85 6.00
C HIS A 29 4.01 -19.54 5.91
N ASP A 30 4.84 -18.98 5.04
CA ASP A 30 6.29 -19.09 5.14
C ASP A 30 6.90 -17.71 4.82
N SER A 31 6.40 -16.67 5.50
CA SER A 31 7.12 -15.41 5.59
C SER A 31 8.19 -15.59 6.66
N LYS A 32 9.35 -16.15 6.28
CA LYS A 32 10.53 -16.11 7.12
C LYS A 32 10.81 -14.65 7.45
N SER A 33 10.78 -14.29 8.72
CA SER A 33 11.27 -12.98 9.15
C SER A 33 12.75 -12.92 8.81
N GLU A 34 13.14 -12.00 7.93
CA GLU A 34 14.56 -11.76 7.70
C GLU A 34 15.11 -11.01 8.92
N GLU A 35 15.99 -11.67 9.69
CA GLU A 35 16.68 -11.06 10.84
C GLU A 35 17.79 -10.06 10.41
N ARG A 36 17.82 -9.67 9.14
CA ARG A 36 18.87 -8.82 8.56
C ARG A 36 18.26 -7.50 8.08
N GLU A 37 19.00 -6.42 8.26
CA GLU A 37 18.65 -5.13 7.67
C GLU A 37 18.45 -5.27 6.15
N PRO A 38 17.43 -4.60 5.57
CA PRO A 38 17.17 -4.69 4.14
C PRO A 38 18.28 -4.00 3.35
N PHE A 39 19.03 -4.76 2.55
CA PHE A 39 19.95 -4.21 1.54
C PHE A 39 19.22 -3.66 0.32
N ALA A 40 17.99 -4.11 0.11
CA ALA A 40 17.07 -3.66 -0.91
C ALA A 40 15.64 -3.84 -0.41
N ILE A 41 14.72 -3.04 -0.94
CA ILE A 41 13.31 -3.12 -0.54
C ILE A 41 12.67 -4.25 -1.34
N GLY A 42 12.15 -5.26 -0.64
CA GLY A 42 11.39 -6.33 -1.26
C GLY A 42 10.16 -5.78 -1.99
N LYS A 43 9.74 -6.42 -3.09
CA LYS A 43 8.62 -5.94 -3.93
C LYS A 43 7.31 -5.74 -3.13
N LEU A 44 7.09 -6.56 -2.11
CA LEU A 44 5.87 -6.57 -1.29
C LEU A 44 5.96 -5.57 -0.13
N GLU A 45 7.11 -5.48 0.54
CA GLU A 45 7.39 -4.49 1.59
C GLU A 45 7.39 -3.08 1.03
N GLY A 46 7.97 -2.90 -0.15
CA GLY A 46 7.96 -1.63 -0.87
C GLY A 46 6.55 -1.14 -1.20
N TYR A 47 5.61 -2.05 -1.48
CA TYR A 47 4.25 -1.66 -1.80
C TYR A 47 3.56 -0.91 -0.66
N GLY A 48 3.67 -1.41 0.58
CA GLY A 48 3.10 -0.73 1.76
C GLY A 48 3.77 0.62 2.00
N ILE A 49 5.10 0.64 2.00
CA ILE A 49 5.90 1.84 2.20
C ILE A 49 5.56 2.94 1.18
N TYR A 50 5.45 2.58 -0.11
CA TYR A 50 5.14 3.56 -1.15
C TYR A 50 3.71 4.06 -1.04
N GLN A 51 2.76 3.23 -0.60
CA GLN A 51 1.37 3.65 -0.38
C GLN A 51 1.28 4.71 0.72
N ASP A 52 1.96 4.47 1.85
CA ASP A 52 2.01 5.43 2.96
C ASP A 52 2.70 6.74 2.54
N TRP A 53 3.72 6.63 1.69
CA TRP A 53 4.44 7.79 1.17
C TRP A 53 3.62 8.65 0.23
N ILE A 54 2.92 8.02 -0.71
CA ILE A 54 1.97 8.72 -1.58
C ILE A 54 0.88 9.42 -0.74
N ALA A 55 0.37 8.74 0.30
CA ALA A 55 -0.64 9.32 1.19
C ALA A 55 -0.13 10.54 1.97
N ALA A 56 1.11 10.47 2.48
CA ALA A 56 1.75 11.60 3.16
C ALA A 56 1.90 12.81 2.22
N GLU A 57 2.44 12.61 1.01
CA GLU A 57 2.65 13.67 0.01
C GLU A 57 1.34 14.30 -0.50
N LEU A 58 0.27 13.50 -0.59
CA LEU A 58 -1.08 14.00 -0.89
C LEU A 58 -1.64 14.85 0.25
N SER A 59 -1.31 14.52 1.49
CA SER A 59 -1.73 15.27 2.69
C SER A 59 -0.86 16.50 2.99
N GLY A 60 0.23 16.70 2.24
CA GLY A 60 1.21 17.77 2.47
C GLY A 60 2.27 17.44 3.52
N ASP A 61 2.30 16.19 3.99
CA ASP A 61 3.32 15.68 4.89
C ASP A 61 4.52 15.15 4.10
N THR A 62 5.70 15.20 4.71
CA THR A 62 6.94 14.64 4.15
C THR A 62 7.44 13.48 4.99
N LEU A 63 7.74 12.36 4.33
CA LEU A 63 8.40 11.24 5.01
C LEU A 63 9.88 11.53 5.24
N SER A 64 10.36 11.15 6.42
CA SER A 64 11.76 11.29 6.80
C SER A 64 12.50 9.98 6.60
N VAL A 65 13.50 9.99 5.70
CA VAL A 65 14.47 8.89 5.51
C VAL A 65 14.99 8.39 6.85
N LYS A 66 15.38 9.32 7.72
CA LYS A 66 15.98 9.00 9.02
C LYS A 66 15.02 8.21 9.90
N LYS A 67 13.72 8.55 9.87
CA LYS A 67 12.68 7.81 10.60
C LYS A 67 12.52 6.39 10.04
N MET A 68 12.49 6.24 8.72
CA MET A 68 12.33 4.93 8.07
C MET A 68 13.54 4.02 8.30
N GLN A 69 14.76 4.58 8.24
CA GLN A 69 16.00 3.88 8.57
C GLN A 69 16.03 3.46 10.04
N ALA A 70 15.65 4.35 10.97
CA ALA A 70 15.59 4.04 12.39
C ALA A 70 14.57 2.93 12.73
N GLN A 71 13.56 2.73 11.88
CA GLN A 71 12.57 1.67 12.00
C GLN A 71 12.99 0.36 11.32
N GLY A 72 14.17 0.33 10.66
CA GLY A 72 14.62 -0.83 9.89
C GLY A 72 13.81 -1.08 8.60
N LEU A 73 12.96 -0.13 8.19
CA LEU A 73 12.09 -0.25 7.00
C LEU A 73 12.78 0.18 5.71
N TRP A 74 13.89 0.93 5.81
CA TRP A 74 14.62 1.47 4.67
C TRP A 74 16.11 1.19 4.82
N PRO A 75 16.82 0.90 3.70
CA PRO A 75 18.26 0.69 3.75
C PRO A 75 19.01 1.86 4.41
N SER A 76 19.98 1.54 5.25
CA SER A 76 20.81 2.52 5.95
C SER A 76 21.98 3.04 5.09
N GLY A 77 22.52 4.20 5.46
CA GLY A 77 23.70 4.80 4.83
C GLY A 77 23.45 5.48 3.48
N VAL A 78 24.53 5.83 2.78
CA VAL A 78 24.51 6.63 1.54
C VAL A 78 23.70 5.96 0.42
N VAL A 79 23.75 4.63 0.34
CA VAL A 79 22.97 3.86 -0.65
C VAL A 79 21.47 4.03 -0.40
N GLY A 80 21.05 4.03 0.88
CA GLY A 80 19.68 4.28 1.28
C GLY A 80 19.19 5.69 0.96
N GLU A 81 20.03 6.69 1.19
CA GLU A 81 19.74 8.08 0.83
C GLU A 81 19.57 8.27 -0.68
N LEU A 82 20.46 7.67 -1.48
CA LEU A 82 20.36 7.70 -2.94
C LEU A 82 19.09 7.00 -3.43
N ALA A 83 18.76 5.84 -2.86
CA ALA A 83 17.54 5.11 -3.17
C ALA A 83 16.29 5.94 -2.83
N PHE A 84 16.30 6.63 -1.68
CA PHE A 84 15.20 7.48 -1.27
C PHE A 84 15.01 8.65 -2.23
N ASN A 85 16.09 9.35 -2.58
CA ASN A 85 16.01 10.49 -3.50
C ASN A 85 15.45 10.06 -4.87
N ARG A 86 15.86 8.90 -5.38
CA ARG A 86 15.30 8.34 -6.61
C ARG A 86 13.82 8.02 -6.48
N GLN A 87 13.42 7.43 -5.36
CA GLN A 87 12.03 7.06 -5.11
C GLN A 87 11.13 8.30 -4.92
N GLN A 88 11.63 9.33 -4.22
CA GLN A 88 10.95 10.61 -4.03
C GLN A 88 10.57 11.24 -5.36
N LEU A 89 11.45 11.18 -6.38
CA LEU A 89 11.14 11.71 -7.71
C LEU A 89 9.97 10.97 -8.37
N MET A 90 9.95 9.64 -8.30
CA MET A 90 8.86 8.83 -8.88
C MET A 90 7.54 9.06 -8.14
N ILE A 91 7.59 9.20 -6.80
CA ILE A 91 6.41 9.47 -5.98
C ILE A 91 5.89 10.88 -6.25
N ALA A 92 6.77 11.89 -6.32
CA ALA A 92 6.39 13.26 -6.62
C ALA A 92 5.69 13.37 -7.99
N GLU A 93 6.23 12.72 -9.03
CA GLU A 93 5.61 12.68 -10.36
C GLU A 93 4.22 12.00 -10.30
N PHE A 94 4.10 10.90 -9.56
CA PHE A 94 2.82 10.21 -9.40
C PHE A 94 1.78 11.05 -8.65
N VAL A 95 2.19 11.70 -7.56
CA VAL A 95 1.35 12.60 -6.75
C VAL A 95 0.90 13.81 -7.56
N GLU A 96 1.79 14.40 -8.36
CA GLU A 96 1.45 15.49 -9.27
C GLU A 96 0.36 15.04 -10.26
N ARG A 97 0.50 13.85 -10.86
CA ARG A 97 -0.51 13.29 -11.76
C ARG A 97 -1.86 13.09 -11.07
N ILE A 98 -1.90 12.74 -9.79
CA ILE A 98 -3.14 12.67 -9.00
C ILE A 98 -3.73 14.06 -8.78
N LYS A 99 -2.91 15.02 -8.33
CA LYS A 99 -3.35 16.41 -8.10
C LYS A 99 -3.92 17.05 -9.36
N LEU A 100 -3.31 16.81 -10.52
CA LEU A 100 -3.79 17.28 -11.83
C LEU A 100 -5.17 16.73 -12.22
N LYS A 101 -5.62 15.62 -11.63
CA LYS A 101 -6.96 15.08 -11.88
C LYS A 101 -8.06 15.84 -11.13
N ASN A 102 -7.73 16.80 -10.26
CA ASN A 102 -8.68 17.59 -9.48
C ASN A 102 -9.77 16.71 -8.86
N VAL A 103 -9.35 15.63 -8.20
CA VAL A 103 -10.24 14.62 -7.62
C VAL A 103 -11.09 15.19 -6.46
N GLY A 104 -10.85 16.44 -6.08
CA GLY A 104 -11.49 17.11 -4.95
C GLY A 104 -10.86 16.69 -3.62
N GLU A 105 -11.46 17.15 -2.53
CA GLU A 105 -11.08 16.69 -1.20
C GLU A 105 -11.64 15.29 -0.94
N ARG A 106 -10.96 14.55 -0.06
CA ARG A 106 -11.46 13.25 0.38
C ARG A 106 -12.81 13.46 1.07
N LEU A 107 -13.85 12.82 0.55
CA LEU A 107 -15.16 12.77 1.17
C LEU A 107 -15.18 11.71 2.28
N ASP A 108 -16.02 11.95 3.29
CA ASP A 108 -16.31 10.96 4.32
C ASP A 108 -16.99 9.72 3.71
N ASP A 109 -16.75 8.57 4.32
CA ASP A 109 -17.32 7.31 3.89
C ASP A 109 -18.85 7.35 4.01
N LEU A 110 -19.54 7.23 2.88
CA LEU A 110 -21.01 7.15 2.86
C LEU A 110 -21.44 5.68 2.89
N PRO A 111 -22.35 5.27 3.80
CA PRO A 111 -22.93 3.94 3.74
C PRO A 111 -23.76 3.80 2.46
N ILE A 112 -23.41 2.82 1.64
CA ILE A 112 -24.09 2.52 0.38
C ILE A 112 -24.97 1.29 0.59
N ASP A 113 -26.30 1.48 0.60
CA ASP A 113 -27.27 0.37 0.63
C ASP A 113 -27.71 0.03 -0.80
N ILE A 114 -27.09 -1.00 -1.40
CA ILE A 114 -27.47 -1.50 -2.72
C ILE A 114 -28.31 -2.77 -2.56
N LYS A 115 -29.57 -2.70 -2.99
CA LYS A 115 -30.38 -3.89 -3.23
C LYS A 115 -29.96 -4.53 -4.55
N ILE A 116 -29.18 -5.61 -4.48
CA ILE A 116 -28.92 -6.49 -5.62
C ILE A 116 -30.13 -7.45 -5.71
N GLY A 117 -30.85 -7.37 -6.83
CA GLY A 117 -32.03 -8.20 -7.13
C GLY A 117 -31.67 -9.59 -7.66
#